data_AF-A0A317T3R5-F1
#
_entry.id   AF-A0A317T3R5-F1
#
_cell.length_a   1.000
_cell.length_b   1.000
_cell.length_c   1.000
_cell.angle_alpha   90.00
_cell.angle_beta   90.00
_cell.angle_gamma   90.00
#
_symmetry.space_group_name_H-M   'P 1'
#
loop_
_entity.id
_entity.type
_entity.pdbx_description
1 polymer ?
#
loop_
_entity_poly.entity_id
_entity_poly.type
_entity_poly.pdbx_seq_one_letter_code
_entity_poly.pdbx_strand_id
1 'polypeptide(L)'
;TLPLSKTIPYLERVLSETFEFKRGLDYDSVKDSMGLYPPMSVLYCKTMATVRGVLVNGKEGIRESSFEDLAFGAGDGVTLATQAQLPPGYKCTKRVAVDRGHVSLLTDLEGVG
;
A
#
# COMPACT_ATOMS: atom_id res chain seq x y z
N THR A 1 11.09 -27.75 -4.66
CA THR A 1 11.77 -26.44 -4.68
C THR A 1 12.53 -26.30 -5.99
N LEU A 2 12.57 -25.13 -6.63
CA LEU A 2 13.32 -24.92 -7.88
C LEU A 2 14.84 -25.01 -7.62
N PRO A 3 15.64 -25.50 -8.58
CA PRO A 3 17.10 -25.51 -8.44
C PRO A 3 17.66 -24.08 -8.43
N LEU A 4 18.77 -23.85 -7.74
CA LEU A 4 19.40 -22.53 -7.63
C LEU A 4 19.77 -21.94 -8.99
N SER A 5 20.20 -22.77 -9.92
CA SER A 5 20.53 -22.37 -11.31
C SER A 5 19.36 -21.76 -12.08
N LYS A 6 18.11 -22.05 -11.68
CA LYS A 6 16.90 -21.41 -12.23
C LYS A 6 16.36 -20.30 -11.35
N THR A 7 16.53 -20.44 -10.03
CA THR A 7 15.99 -19.50 -9.04
C THR A 7 16.74 -18.17 -9.07
N ILE A 8 18.07 -18.18 -9.16
CA ILE A 8 18.87 -16.94 -9.17
C ILE A 8 18.55 -16.08 -10.40
N PRO A 9 18.61 -16.59 -11.66
CA PRO A 9 18.29 -15.77 -12.83
C PRO A 9 16.85 -15.27 -12.85
N TYR A 10 15.90 -16.08 -12.34
CA TYR A 10 14.52 -15.66 -12.18
C TYR A 10 14.40 -14.47 -11.23
N LEU A 11 15.04 -14.57 -10.05
CA LEU A 11 14.99 -13.55 -9.02
C LEU A 11 15.64 -12.24 -9.49
N GLU A 12 16.81 -12.31 -10.11
CA GLU A 12 17.51 -11.14 -10.67
C GLU A 12 16.63 -10.39 -11.66
N ARG A 13 16.02 -11.12 -12.60
CA ARG A 13 15.12 -10.53 -13.60
C ARG A 13 13.91 -9.88 -12.93
N VAL A 14 13.21 -10.59 -12.05
CA VAL A 14 11.99 -10.10 -11.40
C VAL A 14 12.27 -8.90 -10.50
N LEU A 15 13.36 -8.93 -9.72
CA LEU A 15 13.73 -7.80 -8.86
C LEU A 15 14.09 -6.57 -9.68
N SER A 16 14.81 -6.74 -10.79
CA SER A 16 15.16 -5.64 -11.70
C SER A 16 13.90 -5.02 -12.34
N GLU A 17 13.03 -5.85 -12.92
CA GLU A 17 11.76 -5.40 -13.52
C GLU A 17 10.86 -4.71 -12.48
N THR A 18 10.74 -5.28 -11.28
CA THR A 18 9.93 -4.71 -10.20
C THR A 18 10.52 -3.39 -9.72
N PHE A 19 11.84 -3.27 -9.64
CA PHE A 19 12.50 -2.03 -9.23
C PHE A 19 12.24 -0.91 -10.23
N GLU A 20 12.42 -1.17 -11.52
CA GLU A 20 12.14 -0.18 -12.56
C GLU A 20 10.66 0.21 -12.61
N PHE A 21 9.75 -0.77 -12.45
CA PHE A 21 8.32 -0.47 -12.32
C PHE A 21 8.04 0.44 -11.12
N LYS A 22 8.59 0.14 -9.95
CA LYS A 22 8.37 0.96 -8.73
C LYS A 22 8.90 2.38 -8.90
N ARG A 23 10.06 2.56 -9.52
CA ARG A 23 10.59 3.90 -9.84
C ARG A 23 9.70 4.65 -10.83
N GLY A 24 9.08 3.94 -11.77
CA GLY A 24 8.12 4.52 -12.70
C GLY A 24 6.83 5.05 -12.06
N LEU A 25 6.55 4.69 -10.79
CA LEU A 25 5.40 5.19 -10.02
C LEU A 25 5.68 6.53 -9.32
N ASP A 26 6.93 7.00 -9.31
CA ASP A 26 7.26 8.29 -8.74
C ASP A 26 6.63 9.43 -9.56
N TYR A 27 6.23 10.49 -8.84
CA TYR A 27 5.67 11.68 -9.48
C TYR A 27 6.66 12.32 -10.45
N ASP A 28 6.20 12.67 -11.64
CA ASP A 28 6.97 13.28 -12.71
C ASP A 28 6.37 14.66 -13.04
N SER A 29 7.08 15.72 -12.66
CA SER A 29 6.64 17.09 -12.90
C SER A 29 6.50 17.45 -14.37
N VAL A 30 7.22 16.77 -15.27
CA VAL A 30 7.10 17.01 -16.71
C VAL A 30 5.74 16.50 -17.20
N LYS A 31 5.35 15.29 -16.79
CA LYS A 31 4.01 14.74 -17.12
C LYS A 31 2.88 15.60 -16.55
N ASP A 32 3.05 16.12 -15.34
CA ASP A 32 2.07 17.03 -14.73
C ASP A 32 1.95 18.34 -15.51
N SER A 33 3.08 18.94 -15.93
CA SER A 33 3.08 20.17 -16.73
C SER A 33 2.40 20.00 -18.10
N MET A 34 2.41 18.78 -18.63
CA MET A 34 1.71 18.40 -19.86
C MET A 34 0.23 18.02 -19.61
N GLY A 35 -0.25 18.06 -18.37
CA GLY A 35 -1.62 17.71 -18.00
C GLY A 35 -1.93 16.22 -18.15
N LEU A 36 -0.93 15.35 -18.08
CA LEU A 36 -1.11 13.90 -18.32
C LEU A 36 -1.64 13.14 -17.10
N TYR A 37 -1.57 13.72 -15.91
CA TYR A 37 -2.18 13.11 -14.73
C TYR A 37 -3.68 13.43 -14.67
N PRO A 38 -4.55 12.41 -14.59
CA PRO A 38 -5.97 12.66 -14.43
C PRO A 38 -6.26 13.24 -13.03
N PRO A 39 -7.41 13.91 -12.84
CA PRO A 39 -7.92 14.22 -11.52
C PRO A 39 -8.01 12.94 -10.66
N MET A 40 -7.36 12.94 -9.50
CA MET A 40 -7.37 11.79 -8.60
C MET A 40 -8.09 12.10 -7.29
N SER A 41 -8.95 11.18 -6.87
CA SER A 41 -9.60 11.22 -5.56
C SER A 41 -9.11 10.05 -4.69
N VAL A 42 -9.10 10.25 -3.38
CA VAL A 42 -8.73 9.21 -2.41
C VAL A 42 -9.96 8.86 -1.58
N LEU A 43 -10.39 7.60 -1.68
CA LEU A 43 -11.35 7.00 -0.77
C LEU A 43 -10.59 6.23 0.30
N TYR A 44 -10.84 6.51 1.58
CA TYR A 44 -10.09 5.88 2.67
C TYR A 44 -10.93 5.74 3.95
N CYS A 45 -10.56 4.79 4.80
CA CYS A 45 -11.17 4.60 6.11
C CYS A 45 -10.17 4.91 7.22
N LYS A 46 -10.68 5.36 8.37
CA LYS A 46 -9.91 5.66 9.60
C LYS A 46 -10.47 4.97 10.84
N THR A 47 -11.62 4.30 10.73
CA THR A 47 -12.39 3.82 11.88
C THR A 47 -12.09 2.37 12.22
N MET A 48 -11.39 1.63 11.36
CA MET A 48 -11.02 0.24 11.61
C MET A 48 -9.61 0.18 12.23
N ALA A 49 -9.45 -0.74 13.18
CA ALA A 49 -8.14 -1.09 13.70
C ALA A 49 -7.36 -1.85 12.61
N THR A 50 -6.28 -1.25 12.12
CA THR A 50 -5.41 -1.84 11.11
C THR A 50 -4.08 -2.22 11.73
N VAL A 51 -3.63 -3.46 11.50
CA VAL A 51 -2.31 -3.91 11.95
C VAL A 51 -1.23 -3.07 11.28
N ARG A 52 -0.42 -2.37 12.08
CA ARG A 52 0.69 -1.54 11.61
C ARG A 52 2.05 -2.23 11.72
N GLY A 53 2.12 -3.29 12.52
CA GLY A 53 3.33 -4.02 12.81
C GLY A 53 3.12 -5.03 13.95
N VAL A 54 4.17 -5.78 14.24
CA VAL A 54 4.18 -6.81 15.29
C VAL A 54 5.49 -6.70 16.07
N LEU A 55 5.41 -6.77 17.39
CA LEU A 55 6.59 -6.81 18.24
C LEU A 55 7.05 -8.26 18.40
N VAL A 56 8.32 -8.52 18.14
CA VAL A 56 8.93 -9.85 18.22
C VAL A 56 10.27 -9.78 18.95
N ASN A 57 10.59 -10.83 19.70
CA ASN A 57 11.86 -10.95 20.44
C ASN A 57 13.02 -11.35 19.51
N GLY A 58 13.44 -10.42 18.66
CA GLY A 58 14.53 -10.61 17.71
C GLY A 58 14.21 -11.60 16.58
N LYS A 59 15.26 -12.10 15.91
CA LYS A 59 15.11 -12.96 14.73
C LYS A 59 14.54 -14.34 15.05
N GLU A 60 14.81 -14.87 16.24
CA GLU A 60 14.27 -16.17 16.66
C GLU A 60 12.75 -16.10 16.81
N GLY A 61 12.19 -15.04 17.39
CA GLY A 61 10.73 -14.84 17.43
C GLY A 61 10.07 -14.78 16.05
N ILE A 62 10.77 -14.26 15.03
CA ILE A 62 10.29 -14.31 13.63
C ILE A 62 10.28 -15.76 13.13
N ARG A 63 11.36 -16.51 13.39
CA ARG A 63 11.49 -17.92 12.96
C ARG A 63 10.42 -18.80 13.62
N GLU A 64 10.11 -18.55 14.88
CA GLU A 64 9.09 -19.25 15.66
C GLU A 64 7.66 -18.77 15.38
N SER A 65 7.48 -17.78 14.50
CA SER A 65 6.18 -17.22 14.13
C SER A 65 5.40 -16.63 15.31
N SER A 66 6.09 -16.03 16.28
CA SER A 66 5.48 -15.41 17.46
C SER A 66 4.83 -14.05 17.12
N PHE A 67 3.77 -14.06 16.31
CA PHE A 67 3.14 -12.85 15.77
C PHE A 67 1.86 -12.43 16.53
N GLU A 68 1.90 -12.53 17.85
CA GLU A 68 0.72 -12.32 18.72
C GLU A 68 0.63 -10.86 19.23
N ASP A 69 1.77 -10.18 19.40
CA ASP A 69 1.85 -8.81 19.91
C ASP A 69 1.72 -7.78 18.78
N LEU A 70 0.48 -7.61 18.32
CA LEU A 70 0.14 -6.73 17.20
C LEU A 70 -0.02 -5.27 17.64
N ALA A 71 0.68 -4.38 16.95
CA ALA A 71 0.47 -2.94 17.07
C ALA A 71 -0.58 -2.49 16.04
N PHE A 72 -1.53 -1.66 16.47
CA PHE A 72 -2.60 -1.15 15.62
C PHE A 72 -2.50 0.35 15.36
N GLY A 73 -3.07 0.77 14.24
CA GLY A 73 -3.30 2.16 13.87
C GLY A 73 -4.64 2.33 13.16
N ALA A 74 -5.00 3.57 12.85
CA ALA A 74 -6.23 3.89 12.11
C ALA A 74 -6.11 3.50 10.63
N GLY A 75 -7.12 2.81 10.11
CA GLY A 75 -7.22 2.45 8.69
C GLY A 75 -8.52 1.77 8.34
N ASP A 76 -8.48 0.86 7.35
CA ASP A 76 -9.62 0.10 6.83
C ASP A 76 -9.63 -1.38 7.26
N GLY A 77 -8.78 -1.76 8.21
CA GLY A 77 -8.54 -3.14 8.65
C GLY A 77 -7.40 -3.85 7.91
N VAL A 78 -6.88 -3.27 6.82
CA VAL A 78 -5.78 -3.83 6.00
C VAL A 78 -4.70 -2.78 5.73
N THR A 79 -5.09 -1.62 5.19
CA THR A 79 -4.22 -0.50 4.85
C THR A 79 -4.40 0.64 5.86
N LEU A 80 -3.30 1.21 6.33
CA LEU A 80 -3.34 2.37 7.23
C LEU A 80 -3.87 3.59 6.47
N ALA A 81 -4.66 4.43 7.14
CA ALA A 81 -5.23 5.63 6.54
C ALA A 81 -4.15 6.59 5.98
N THR A 82 -2.98 6.61 6.62
CA THR A 82 -1.81 7.39 6.18
C THR A 82 -1.16 6.82 4.91
N GLN A 83 -1.18 5.50 4.74
CA GLN A 83 -0.60 4.80 3.59
C GLN A 83 -1.57 4.74 2.40
N ALA A 84 -2.87 4.89 2.63
CA ALA A 84 -3.88 4.98 1.57
C ALA A 84 -3.85 6.30 0.78
N GLN A 85 -3.05 7.29 1.21
CA GLN A 85 -2.97 8.60 0.55
C GLN A 85 -2.14 8.53 -0.74
N LEU A 86 -2.37 9.48 -1.66
CA LEU A 86 -1.53 9.62 -2.85
C LEU A 86 -0.06 9.86 -2.46
N PRO A 87 0.90 9.35 -3.27
CA PRO A 87 2.31 9.65 -3.07
C PRO A 87 2.60 11.16 -3.17
N PRO A 88 3.72 11.63 -2.60
CA PRO A 88 4.14 13.03 -2.73
C PRO A 88 4.18 13.51 -4.18
N GLY A 89 3.81 14.77 -4.40
CA GLY A 89 3.76 15.40 -5.72
C GLY A 89 2.42 15.27 -6.43
N TYR A 90 1.71 14.16 -6.26
CA TYR A 90 0.41 13.97 -6.89
C TYR A 90 -0.69 14.84 -6.28
N LYS A 91 -1.52 15.44 -7.15
CA LYS A 91 -2.63 16.29 -6.75
C LYS A 91 -3.89 15.47 -6.47
N CYS A 92 -4.38 15.55 -5.23
CA CYS A 92 -5.67 14.98 -4.84
C CYS A 92 -6.77 16.04 -4.96
N THR A 93 -7.80 15.78 -5.77
CA THR A 93 -8.94 16.68 -5.95
C THR A 93 -9.98 16.53 -4.84
N LYS A 94 -10.22 15.30 -4.36
CA LYS A 94 -11.17 15.02 -3.28
C LYS A 94 -10.63 13.91 -2.39
N ARG A 95 -10.76 14.09 -1.08
CA ARG A 95 -10.53 13.05 -0.07
C ARG A 95 -11.86 12.71 0.56
N VAL A 96 -12.25 11.44 0.49
CA VAL A 96 -13.50 10.94 1.02
C VAL A 96 -13.18 9.94 2.11
N ALA A 97 -13.55 10.29 3.34
CA ALA A 97 -13.46 9.39 4.47
C ALA A 97 -14.75 8.55 4.53
N VAL A 98 -14.60 7.23 4.57
CA VAL A 98 -15.72 6.29 4.71
C VAL A 98 -15.59 5.51 6.01
N ASP A 99 -16.68 4.90 6.44
CA ASP A 99 -16.75 4.06 7.64
C ASP A 99 -16.70 2.55 7.34
N ARG A 100 -16.51 2.20 6.06
CA ARG A 100 -16.43 0.82 5.58
C ARG A 100 -15.00 0.29 5.64
N GLY A 101 -14.83 -0.99 6.00
CA GLY A 101 -13.54 -1.68 5.96
C GLY A 101 -13.11 -2.02 4.53
N HIS A 102 -11.87 -2.50 4.37
CA HIS A 102 -11.19 -2.69 3.09
C HIS A 102 -12.03 -3.41 2.02
N VAL A 103 -12.60 -4.57 2.37
CA VAL A 103 -13.40 -5.39 1.44
C VAL A 103 -14.73 -4.72 1.08
N SER A 104 -15.30 -3.97 2.01
CA SER A 104 -16.58 -3.27 1.87
C SER A 104 -16.43 -1.82 1.38
N LEU A 105 -15.21 -1.35 1.08
CA LEU A 105 -14.93 0.07 0.86
C LEU A 105 -15.80 0.65 -0.27
N LEU A 106 -15.98 -0.11 -1.36
CA LEU A 106 -16.77 0.30 -2.52
C LEU A 106 -18.29 0.11 -2.35
N THR A 107 -18.73 -0.41 -1.20
CA THR A 107 -20.17 -0.48 -0.89
C THR A 107 -20.71 0.83 -0.31
N ASP A 108 -19.82 1.79 0.01
CA ASP A 108 -20.21 3.14 0.36
C ASP A 108 -20.59 3.92 -0.92
N LEU A 109 -21.87 3.82 -1.30
CA LEU A 109 -22.38 4.46 -2.51
C LEU A 109 -22.30 5.99 -2.46
N GLU A 110 -22.42 6.60 -1.27
CA GLU A 110 -22.28 8.04 -1.09
C GLU A 110 -20.82 8.48 -1.21
N GLY A 111 -19.89 7.66 -0.74
CA GLY A 111 -18.46 7.95 -0.86
C GLY A 111 -17.89 7.74 -2.26
N VAL A 112 -18.43 6.77 -3.00
CA VAL A 112 -18.00 6.43 -4.37
C VAL A 112 -18.63 7.34 -5.43
N GLY A 113 -19.88 7.79 -5.23
CA GLY A 113 -20.64 8.68 -6.14
C GLY A 113 -20.32 10.17 -5.97
#